data_AF-A0A259C9M7-F1
#
_entry.id   AF-A0A259C9M7-F1
#
_cell.length_a   1.000
_cell.length_b   1.000
_cell.length_c   1.000
_cell.angle_alpha   90.00
_cell.angle_beta   90.00
_cell.angle_gamma   90.00
#
_symmetry.space_group_name_H-M   'P 1'
#
loop_
_entity.id
_entity.type
_entity.pdbx_description
1 polymer ?
#
loop_
_entity_poly.entity_id
_entity_poly.type
_entity_poly.pdbx_seq_one_letter_code
_entity_poly.pdbx_strand_id
1 'polypeptide(L)' 'FARFVSGLGEGGLVMVHPGHVDEVLAGRDPVLAPREAEFRFLSGPELEPVLRAANVHLR' A
#
# COMPACT_ATOMS: atom_id res chain seq x y z
N PHE A 1 5.03 4.96 -0.10
CA PHE A 1 4.76 4.19 1.13
C PHE A 1 5.68 4.55 2.29
N ALA A 2 7.01 4.65 2.10
CA ALA A 2 7.98 4.96 3.18
C ALA A 2 7.60 6.13 4.10
N ARG A 3 7.13 7.25 3.55
CA ARG A 3 6.67 8.41 4.35
C ARG A 3 5.50 8.10 5.30
N PHE A 4 4.67 7.11 4.99
CA PHE A 4 3.50 6.75 5.81
C PHE A 4 3.86 5.84 6.97
N VAL A 5 4.92 5.04 6.84
CA VAL A 5 5.40 4.13 7.91
C VAL A 5 6.52 4.76 8.76
N SER A 6 7.14 5.83 8.28
CA SER A 6 8.14 6.58 9.04
C SER A 6 7.51 7.22 10.28
N GLY A 7 8.02 6.88 11.47
CA GLY A 7 7.51 7.42 12.74
C GLY A 7 6.18 6.81 13.18
N LEU A 8 5.75 5.70 12.56
CA LEU A 8 4.56 4.98 13.00
C LEU A 8 4.81 4.38 14.40
N GLY A 9 4.02 4.80 15.39
CA GLY A 9 4.07 4.25 16.74
C GLY A 9 3.49 2.85 16.83
N GLU A 10 3.58 2.25 18.02
CA GLU A 10 2.91 0.97 18.27
C GLU A 10 1.40 1.07 18.04
N GLY A 11 0.84 0.08 17.35
CA GLY A 11 -0.59 0.04 17.00
C GLY A 11 -0.99 1.00 15.87
N GLY A 12 -0.04 1.62 15.18
CA GLY A 12 -0.34 2.49 14.04
C GLY A 12 -0.98 1.75 12.88
N LEU A 13 -1.88 2.43 12.17
CA LEU A 13 -2.64 1.91 11.04
C LEU A 13 -2.38 2.77 9.80
N VAL A 14 -2.01 2.13 8.70
CA VAL A 14 -1.95 2.76 7.38
C VAL A 14 -3.07 2.19 6.53
N MET A 15 -4.05 3.03 6.19
CA MET A 15 -5.15 2.66 5.31
C MET A 15 -4.69 2.76 3.85
N VAL A 16 -4.99 1.72 3.08
CA VAL A 16 -4.66 1.58 1.65
C VAL A 16 -5.90 1.08 0.90
N HIS A 17 -5.91 1.29 -0.41
CA HIS A 17 -6.97 0.92 -1.33
C HIS A 17 -6.40 0.14 -2.55
N PRO A 18 -5.60 -0.92 -2.36
CA PRO A 18 -5.06 -1.68 -3.47
C PRO A 18 -6.19 -2.27 -4.33
N GLY A 19 -5.99 -2.26 -5.64
CA GLY A 19 -6.93 -2.86 -6.57
C GLY A 19 -6.24 -3.35 -7.83
N HIS A 20 -6.64 -4.52 -8.31
CA HIS A 20 -6.36 -4.96 -9.68
C HIS A 20 -7.29 -4.19 -10.62
N VAL A 21 -6.74 -3.48 -11.59
CA VAL A 21 -7.53 -2.67 -12.52
C VAL A 21 -8.05 -3.56 -13.63
N ASP A 22 -9.31 -3.99 -13.46
CA ASP A 22 -10.11 -4.68 -14.47
C ASP A 22 -11.32 -3.84 -14.90
N GLU A 23 -12.11 -4.36 -15.83
CA GLU A 23 -13.33 -3.69 -16.32
C GLU A 23 -14.35 -3.43 -15.21
N VAL A 24 -14.40 -4.30 -14.20
CA VAL A 24 -15.34 -4.17 -13.08
C VAL A 24 -14.95 -2.99 -12.19
N LEU A 25 -13.68 -2.85 -11.84
CA LEU A 25 -13.18 -1.72 -11.06
C LEU A 25 -13.26 -0.43 -11.87
N ALA A 26 -12.87 -0.45 -13.15
CA ALA A 26 -12.97 0.70 -14.04
C ALA A 26 -14.41 1.20 -14.22
N GLY A 27 -15.40 0.31 -14.17
CA GLY A 27 -16.82 0.69 -14.22
C GLY A 27 -17.38 1.27 -12.93
N ARG A 28 -16.67 1.17 -11.79
CA ARG A 28 -17.16 1.55 -10.45
C ARG A 28 -16.40 2.69 -9.80
N ASP A 29 -15.12 2.83 -10.11
CA ASP A 29 -14.23 3.78 -9.45
C ASP A 29 -13.41 4.57 -10.47
N PRO A 30 -13.45 5.91 -10.45
CA PRO A 30 -12.62 6.73 -11.33
C PRO A 30 -11.14 6.76 -10.92
N VAL A 31 -10.78 6.32 -9.72
CA VAL A 31 -9.42 6.35 -9.17
C VAL A 31 -8.74 5.00 -9.42
N LEU A 32 -8.13 4.84 -10.59
CA LEU A 32 -7.54 3.56 -11.00
C LEU A 32 -6.03 3.48 -10.74
N ALA A 33 -5.26 4.45 -11.23
CA ALA A 33 -3.81 4.42 -11.15
C ALA A 33 -3.25 4.32 -9.70
N PRO A 34 -3.80 5.04 -8.70
CA PRO A 34 -3.38 4.85 -7.32
C PRO A 34 -3.66 3.45 -6.77
N ARG A 35 -4.82 2.85 -7.12
CA ARG A 35 -5.19 1.50 -6.67
C ARG A 35 -4.25 0.44 -7.22
N GLU A 36 -3.90 0.54 -8.50
CA GLU A 36 -2.94 -0.37 -9.13
C GLU A 36 -1.53 -0.20 -8.56
N ALA A 37 -1.09 1.04 -8.35
CA ALA A 37 0.21 1.32 -7.77
C ALA A 37 0.35 0.77 -6.35
N GLU A 38 -0.69 0.92 -5.53
CA GLU A 38 -0.75 0.33 -4.19
C GLU A 38 -0.77 -1.20 -4.26
N PHE A 39 -1.58 -1.80 -5.13
CA PHE A 39 -1.62 -3.25 -5.31
C PHE A 39 -0.24 -3.81 -5.66
N ARG A 40 0.41 -3.24 -6.68
CA ARG A 40 1.75 -3.66 -7.12
C ARG A 40 2.79 -3.51 -6.01
N PHE A 41 2.78 -2.40 -5.28
CA PHE A 41 3.74 -2.19 -4.20
C PHE A 41 3.51 -3.14 -3.02
N LEU A 42 2.26 -3.35 -2.60
CA LEU A 42 1.93 -4.17 -1.43
C LEU A 42 2.06 -5.67 -1.71
N SER A 43 1.88 -6.11 -2.96
CA SER A 43 2.08 -7.50 -3.38
C SER A 43 3.52 -7.78 -3.85
N GLY A 44 4.32 -6.73 -4.03
CA GLY A 44 5.67 -6.80 -4.58
C GLY A 44 6.78 -6.95 -3.52
N PRO A 45 7.99 -7.29 -3.96
CA PRO A 45 9.16 -7.41 -3.08
C PRO A 45 9.62 -6.07 -2.47
N GLU A 46 9.11 -4.94 -2.95
CA GLU A 46 9.51 -3.60 -2.49
C GLU A 46 8.97 -3.22 -1.10
N LEU A 47 7.92 -3.91 -0.62
CA LEU A 47 7.32 -3.63 0.68
C LEU A 47 8.29 -3.92 1.83
N GLU A 48 8.93 -5.09 1.79
CA GLU A 48 9.73 -5.60 2.91
C GLU A 48 10.97 -4.72 3.22
N PRO A 49 11.75 -4.24 2.22
CA PRO A 49 12.82 -3.26 2.46
C PRO A 49 12.32 -1.95 3.10
N VAL A 50 11.13 -1.47 2.71
CA VAL A 50 10.57 -0.22 3.26
C VAL A 50 10.19 -0.39 4.73
N LEU A 51 9.58 -1.51 5.09
CA LEU A 51 9.24 -1.82 6.49
C LEU A 51 10.50 -1.97 7.35
N ARG A 52 11.51 -2.69 6.85
CA ARG A 52 12.82 -2.82 7.52
C ARG A 52 13.50 -1.48 7.77
N ALA A 53 13.55 -0.61 6.75
CA ALA A 53 14.17 0.70 6.87
C ALA A 53 13.46 1.60 7.89
N ALA A 54 12.15 1.40 8.10
CA ALA A 54 11.35 2.12 9.09
C ALA A 54 11.33 1.47 10.48
N ASN A 55 11.97 0.31 10.67
CA ASN A 55 11.85 -0.51 11.88
C ASN A 55 10.39 -0.82 12.26
N VAL A 56 9.55 -1.08 11.25
CA VAL A 56 8.13 -1.42 11.41
C VAL A 56 7.93 -2.89 11.06
N HIS A 57 7.09 -3.57 11.84
CA HIS A 57 6.68 -4.94 11.59
C HIS A 57 5.16 -5.01 11.42
N LEU A 58 4.70 -5.78 10.44
CA LEU A 58 3.28 -6.11 10.31
C LEU A 58 2.88 -7.09 11.43
N ARG A 59 1.66 -6.94 11.95
CA ARG A 59 1.06 -7.82 12.94
C ARG A 59 -0.20 -8.46 12.38
#